data_AF-W0JBQ3-F1
#
_entry.id   AF-W0JBQ3-F1
#
_cell.length_a   1.000
_cell.length_b   1.000
_cell.length_c   1.000
_cell.angle_alpha   90.00
_cell.angle_beta   90.00
_cell.angle_gamma   90.00
#
_symmetry.space_group_name_H-M   'P 1'
#
loop_
_entity.id
_entity.type
_entity.pdbx_description
1 polymer ?
#
loop_
_entity_poly.entity_id
_entity_poly.type
_entity_poly.pdbx_seq_one_letter_code
_entity_poly.pdbx_strand_id
1 'polypeptide(L)'
;MKTTQHPAIVPLATLRTTCPALLLALACATSLSAASLYWAPDNDANGGNGTWDTASSLWSAAADGSGTLQTWNNVATPYNDAFFARGKTGTVAVSGEVNVGWLDFGGTTADASTSYTLNGGTIILGGHSAGWESTRTIQSTGNVTINSTIRMFEDVAAAGHRRFGNQGGTLTINDIANASTGGTQNLSLESWGTGTIKIDGNITNTFGAPRTSLIIGGSDLNTVAGSGSNYHLGGNNTGVSNTSLLRGTLHLNHSNALGSGGLTVRNVTNSDTINILIGTAGVTIGNAITFDSFTNTSWTRTIGGEHTSGTATFSGTITLGAFAASGNGDRLNVTSAAGGTTIFSGNITDGANTSRVVKTGAGIVKFNRTDGMDYDGATIVTAGTLIVNNTTGSGTGRGAVAVRNGATLGGAARVAGNITLDAGARFSTGDMDESGVSSAGTLATAGSFTWNSNNTAASLFFDLGADQASSDQLNIAGAFTKGNGTSFIFDFTGSALPASFTYTLVTFNSTNFTDAGIFSANIDGTFAINDNSLTFTTAAIPEPAAFVLLSALGIGFLAAALRFRKTQV
;
A
#
# COMPACT_ATOMS: atom_id res chain seq x y z
N MET A 1 -54.35 59.28 10.76
CA MET A 1 -55.51 60.07 10.30
C MET A 1 -55.12 60.82 9.04
N LYS A 2 -55.95 60.72 7.99
CA LYS A 2 -56.19 61.67 6.89
C LYS A 2 -54.97 62.15 6.06
N THR A 3 -54.70 61.60 4.87
CA THR A 3 -55.37 61.80 3.55
C THR A 3 -55.01 63.10 2.83
N THR A 4 -54.60 62.93 1.55
CA THR A 4 -54.96 63.73 0.34
C THR A 4 -54.40 65.16 0.23
N GLN A 5 -54.08 65.75 -0.93
CA GLN A 5 -54.64 65.59 -2.27
C GLN A 5 -53.78 66.33 -3.34
N HIS A 6 -53.78 65.80 -4.57
CA HIS A 6 -53.54 66.44 -5.89
C HIS A 6 -54.41 67.71 -6.13
N PRO A 7 -54.20 68.60 -7.15
CA PRO A 7 -54.24 68.33 -8.62
C PRO A 7 -53.31 69.22 -9.52
N ALA A 8 -52.85 68.77 -10.72
CA ALA A 8 -53.44 68.79 -12.09
C ALA A 8 -53.64 70.22 -12.70
N ILE A 9 -53.17 70.55 -13.92
CA ILE A 9 -53.83 70.43 -15.27
C ILE A 9 -52.88 71.13 -16.30
N VAL A 10 -52.32 70.51 -17.38
CA VAL A 10 -52.78 70.37 -18.81
C VAL A 10 -52.77 71.72 -19.60
N PRO A 11 -52.68 71.89 -20.97
CA PRO A 11 -52.63 70.99 -22.17
C PRO A 11 -51.55 71.32 -23.27
N LEU A 12 -51.14 70.39 -24.15
CA LEU A 12 -51.63 70.04 -25.52
C LEU A 12 -51.11 70.90 -26.70
N ALA A 13 -50.31 70.30 -27.60
CA ALA A 13 -50.38 70.56 -29.04
C ALA A 13 -49.87 69.35 -29.85
N THR A 14 -50.83 68.80 -30.59
CA THR A 14 -50.87 67.75 -31.61
C THR A 14 -49.93 67.92 -32.80
N LEU A 15 -49.40 66.80 -33.32
CA LEU A 15 -49.44 66.52 -34.77
C LEU A 15 -49.60 65.00 -35.01
N ARG A 16 -50.67 64.63 -35.72
CA ARG A 16 -50.94 63.30 -36.28
C ARG A 16 -50.62 63.33 -37.77
N THR A 17 -50.09 62.22 -38.33
CA THR A 17 -50.52 61.54 -39.58
C THR A 17 -49.59 60.34 -39.85
N THR A 18 -50.06 59.09 -39.69
CA THR A 18 -50.41 58.08 -40.73
C THR A 18 -49.24 57.33 -41.40
N CYS A 19 -49.14 56.03 -41.05
CA CYS A 19 -48.58 54.82 -41.70
C CYS A 19 -48.46 54.76 -43.24
N PRO A 20 -47.91 53.67 -43.85
CA PRO A 20 -46.87 52.71 -43.42
C PRO A 20 -45.90 52.31 -44.58
N ALA A 21 -44.65 51.91 -44.29
CA ALA A 21 -43.92 50.92 -45.11
C ALA A 21 -42.54 50.60 -44.50
N LEU A 22 -42.32 49.31 -44.27
CA LEU A 22 -41.10 48.60 -44.65
C LEU A 22 -39.75 49.16 -44.14
N LEU A 23 -39.33 48.71 -42.95
CA LEU A 23 -37.91 48.38 -42.75
C LEU A 23 -37.78 47.28 -41.69
N LEU A 24 -37.85 46.05 -42.19
CA LEU A 24 -37.48 44.82 -41.49
C LEU A 24 -35.94 44.80 -41.41
N ALA A 25 -35.35 45.49 -40.45
CA ALA A 25 -33.92 45.38 -40.15
C ALA A 25 -33.69 44.22 -39.16
N LEU A 26 -33.77 43.03 -39.73
CA LEU A 26 -33.04 41.81 -39.41
C LEU A 26 -32.02 41.90 -38.25
N ALA A 27 -32.48 41.78 -37.00
CA ALA A 27 -31.62 41.29 -35.91
C ALA A 27 -31.52 39.76 -36.04
N CYS A 28 -30.82 39.30 -37.07
CA CYS A 28 -30.30 37.95 -37.11
C CYS A 28 -29.18 37.91 -36.07
N ALA A 29 -29.54 37.65 -34.81
CA ALA A 29 -28.60 36.99 -33.92
C ALA A 29 -28.42 35.57 -34.47
N THR A 30 -27.65 35.45 -35.55
CA THR A 30 -26.99 34.19 -35.83
C THR A 30 -26.15 33.94 -34.59
N SER A 31 -26.55 32.96 -33.79
CA SER A 31 -25.56 32.18 -33.06
C SER A 31 -24.48 31.88 -34.09
N LEU A 32 -23.32 32.55 -33.98
CA LEU A 32 -22.16 32.17 -34.76
C LEU A 32 -21.93 30.70 -34.38
N SER A 33 -22.31 29.79 -35.29
CA SER A 33 -21.96 28.39 -35.16
C SER A 33 -20.44 28.37 -35.00
N ALA A 34 -19.95 27.71 -33.95
CA ALA A 34 -18.53 27.51 -33.72
C ALA A 34 -17.87 27.17 -35.07
N ALA A 35 -16.97 28.06 -35.51
CA ALA A 35 -16.31 27.90 -36.80
C ALA A 35 -15.61 26.54 -36.80
N SER A 36 -16.01 25.67 -37.74
CA SER A 36 -15.36 24.38 -37.95
C SER A 36 -13.99 24.65 -38.57
N LEU A 37 -12.93 24.62 -37.75
CA LEU A 37 -11.56 24.91 -38.15
C LEU A 37 -10.57 24.11 -37.28
N TYR A 38 -9.36 23.89 -37.77
CA TYR A 38 -9.11 22.59 -38.36
C TYR A 38 -7.57 22.18 -38.25
N TRP A 39 -7.15 20.91 -37.92
CA TRP A 39 -5.76 20.39 -37.75
C TRP A 39 -4.73 21.05 -38.68
N ALA A 40 -3.57 21.44 -38.15
CA ALA A 40 -2.40 21.81 -38.95
C ALA A 40 -1.52 20.56 -39.16
N PRO A 41 -1.31 20.12 -40.40
CA PRO A 41 -0.06 19.50 -40.79
C PRO A 41 1.06 20.55 -40.68
N ASP A 42 2.30 20.12 -40.91
CA ASP A 42 3.16 20.90 -41.78
C ASP A 42 2.36 21.27 -43.05
N ASN A 43 1.66 22.41 -43.00
CA ASN A 43 0.90 23.07 -44.07
C ASN A 43 -0.50 22.48 -44.36
N ASP A 44 -1.53 23.28 -44.06
CA ASP A 44 -2.93 23.27 -44.59
C ASP A 44 -4.03 22.55 -43.78
N ALA A 45 -5.03 23.36 -43.42
CA ALA A 45 -6.09 23.12 -42.44
C ALA A 45 -6.96 21.85 -42.64
N ASN A 46 -7.43 21.23 -41.54
CA ASN A 46 -8.52 20.20 -41.46
C ASN A 46 -8.89 19.43 -40.09
N GLY A 47 -9.57 19.92 -39.02
CA GLY A 47 -10.24 19.24 -37.81
C GLY A 47 -10.71 20.01 -36.50
N GLY A 48 -11.95 19.79 -35.99
CA GLY A 48 -12.35 19.92 -34.54
C GLY A 48 -13.18 21.15 -34.05
N ASN A 49 -13.86 21.04 -32.88
CA ASN A 49 -14.70 22.11 -32.26
C ASN A 49 -13.96 22.82 -31.08
N GLY A 50 -12.68 23.14 -31.26
CA GLY A 50 -11.79 23.91 -30.37
C GLY A 50 -10.77 24.68 -31.22
N THR A 51 -10.16 25.76 -30.70
CA THR A 51 -9.30 26.65 -31.51
C THR A 51 -7.83 26.24 -31.42
N TRP A 52 -7.29 25.52 -32.41
CA TRP A 52 -5.83 25.34 -32.52
C TRP A 52 -5.14 26.67 -32.86
N ASP A 53 -3.95 26.90 -32.29
CA ASP A 53 -3.11 28.02 -32.67
C ASP A 53 -2.60 27.80 -34.11
N THR A 54 -3.05 28.57 -35.08
CA THR A 54 -2.65 28.37 -36.49
C THR A 54 -1.16 28.69 -36.75
N ALA A 55 -0.46 29.28 -35.77
CA ALA A 55 0.97 29.56 -35.84
C ALA A 55 1.84 28.49 -35.18
N SER A 56 1.26 27.52 -34.45
CA SER A 56 2.01 26.47 -33.76
C SER A 56 1.23 25.15 -33.69
N SER A 57 1.91 24.02 -33.54
CA SER A 57 1.26 22.72 -33.37
C SER A 57 0.65 22.57 -31.97
N LEU A 58 -0.10 23.56 -31.46
CA LEU A 58 -0.64 23.61 -30.09
C LEU A 58 -2.17 23.69 -30.04
N TRP A 59 -2.78 22.76 -29.31
CA TRP A 59 -4.21 22.74 -29.05
C TRP A 59 -4.58 23.88 -28.10
N SER A 60 -5.59 24.67 -28.47
CA SER A 60 -6.26 25.56 -27.54
C SER A 60 -7.73 25.13 -27.40
N ALA A 61 -8.12 24.92 -26.16
CA ALA A 61 -9.47 24.54 -25.79
C ALA A 61 -10.49 25.59 -26.21
N ALA A 62 -11.78 25.22 -26.20
CA ALA A 62 -12.82 26.22 -26.03
C ALA A 62 -12.58 27.06 -24.75
N ALA A 63 -13.24 28.21 -24.63
CA ALA A 63 -13.01 29.13 -23.50
C ALA A 63 -13.24 28.49 -22.12
N ASP A 64 -13.97 27.37 -22.06
CA ASP A 64 -14.28 26.55 -20.90
C ASP A 64 -13.37 25.32 -20.72
N GLY A 65 -12.36 25.13 -21.58
CA GLY A 65 -11.48 23.96 -21.53
C GLY A 65 -11.98 22.75 -22.31
N SER A 66 -13.16 22.80 -22.93
CA SER A 66 -13.73 21.65 -23.65
C SER A 66 -13.27 21.52 -25.11
N GLY A 67 -13.42 20.32 -25.67
CA GLY A 67 -13.20 20.06 -27.10
C GLY A 67 -13.50 18.62 -27.52
N THR A 68 -13.34 18.31 -28.80
CA THR A 68 -13.49 16.95 -29.35
C THR A 68 -12.26 16.55 -30.14
N LEU A 69 -11.64 15.43 -29.77
CA LEU A 69 -10.59 14.73 -30.50
C LEU A 69 -11.25 13.73 -31.47
N GLN A 70 -11.02 13.87 -32.77
CA GLN A 70 -11.61 13.02 -33.82
C GLN A 70 -10.53 12.47 -34.75
N THR A 71 -10.86 11.42 -35.50
CA THR A 71 -10.00 10.84 -36.54
C THR A 71 -9.58 11.86 -37.58
N TRP A 72 -8.30 11.87 -37.91
CA TRP A 72 -7.77 12.59 -39.06
C TRP A 72 -7.11 11.60 -40.03
N ASN A 73 -7.62 11.57 -41.27
CA ASN A 73 -7.11 10.72 -42.35
C ASN A 73 -6.11 11.52 -43.19
N ASN A 74 -4.93 11.82 -42.61
CA ASN A 74 -3.83 12.38 -43.39
C ASN A 74 -3.20 11.26 -44.22
N VAL A 75 -3.35 11.35 -45.54
CA VAL A 75 -2.86 10.33 -46.49
C VAL A 75 -1.32 10.36 -46.60
N ALA A 76 -0.67 11.47 -46.20
CA ALA A 76 0.78 11.66 -46.36
C ALA A 76 1.61 11.06 -45.21
N THR A 77 1.08 11.05 -43.98
CA THR A 77 1.71 10.45 -42.80
C THR A 77 0.64 9.77 -41.95
N PRO A 78 0.66 8.45 -41.77
CA PRO A 78 -0.39 7.73 -41.04
C PRO A 78 -0.40 8.01 -39.52
N TYR A 79 0.55 8.78 -39.01
CA TYR A 79 0.71 9.10 -37.59
C TYR A 79 0.82 10.61 -37.40
N ASN A 80 -0.05 11.17 -36.54
CA ASN A 80 -0.11 12.59 -36.24
C ASN A 80 0.12 12.82 -34.75
N ASP A 81 0.89 13.83 -34.38
CA ASP A 81 1.15 14.19 -32.98
C ASP A 81 0.12 15.21 -32.47
N ALA A 82 -0.32 15.10 -31.22
CA ALA A 82 -1.24 16.03 -30.59
C ALA A 82 -0.62 16.64 -29.32
N PHE A 83 -0.46 17.98 -29.31
CA PHE A 83 0.11 18.72 -28.19
C PHE A 83 -0.94 19.61 -27.52
N PHE A 84 -1.18 19.39 -26.24
CA PHE A 84 -2.06 20.14 -25.33
C PHE A 84 -1.22 21.05 -24.43
N ALA A 85 -0.44 21.97 -25.01
CA ALA A 85 0.52 22.77 -24.25
C ALA A 85 -0.02 24.10 -23.70
N ARG A 86 -1.13 24.64 -24.21
CA ARG A 86 -1.61 26.01 -23.88
C ARG A 86 -3.09 26.12 -23.55
N GLY A 87 -3.80 25.00 -23.43
CA GLY A 87 -5.23 24.99 -23.16
C GLY A 87 -5.57 25.29 -21.70
N LYS A 88 -6.80 25.75 -21.47
CA LYS A 88 -7.40 25.75 -20.13
C LYS A 88 -7.76 24.32 -19.73
N THR A 89 -7.73 24.07 -18.42
CA THR A 89 -8.24 22.83 -17.83
C THR A 89 -9.65 22.51 -18.32
N GLY A 90 -9.90 21.27 -18.74
CA GLY A 90 -11.23 20.84 -19.16
C GLY A 90 -11.31 19.43 -19.73
N THR A 91 -12.43 19.13 -20.39
CA THR A 91 -12.80 17.79 -20.85
C THR A 91 -12.77 17.70 -22.38
N VAL A 92 -12.03 16.72 -22.90
CA VAL A 92 -11.90 16.44 -24.33
C VAL A 92 -12.62 15.14 -24.67
N ALA A 93 -13.63 15.21 -25.53
CA ALA A 93 -14.34 14.03 -26.01
C ALA A 93 -13.55 13.35 -27.16
N VAL A 94 -13.26 12.06 -27.07
CA VAL A 94 -12.67 11.25 -28.13
C VAL A 94 -13.78 10.62 -28.95
N SER A 95 -13.87 10.94 -30.24
CA SER A 95 -14.92 10.48 -31.14
C SER A 95 -14.42 9.32 -32.01
N GLY A 96 -14.89 8.10 -31.74
CA GLY A 96 -14.49 6.92 -32.50
C GLY A 96 -13.07 6.43 -32.16
N GLU A 97 -12.34 5.90 -33.15
CA GLU A 97 -10.97 5.42 -32.97
C GLU A 97 -9.96 6.43 -33.51
N VAL A 98 -9.21 7.17 -32.68
CA VAL A 98 -8.27 8.21 -33.12
C VAL A 98 -6.85 7.68 -33.13
N ASN A 99 -6.17 7.70 -34.28
CA ASN A 99 -4.75 7.37 -34.39
C ASN A 99 -3.87 8.58 -34.06
N VAL A 100 -2.93 8.42 -33.14
CA VAL A 100 -1.94 9.43 -32.78
C VAL A 100 -0.54 8.81 -32.69
N GLY A 101 0.48 9.58 -33.09
CA GLY A 101 1.89 9.24 -32.89
C GLY A 101 2.32 9.51 -31.45
N TRP A 102 2.03 10.73 -30.97
CA TRP A 102 2.31 11.18 -29.62
C TRP A 102 1.17 12.06 -29.06
N LEU A 103 0.85 11.91 -27.77
CA LEU A 103 0.08 12.86 -26.97
C LEU A 103 0.99 13.58 -25.95
N ASP A 104 1.04 14.91 -25.98
CA ASP A 104 1.77 15.70 -24.97
C ASP A 104 0.82 16.66 -24.25
N PHE A 105 0.82 16.66 -22.92
CA PHE A 105 0.01 17.52 -22.06
C PHE A 105 0.94 18.46 -21.27
N GLY A 106 1.10 19.68 -21.79
CA GLY A 106 2.00 20.71 -21.29
C GLY A 106 3.39 20.68 -21.94
N GLY A 107 3.77 21.79 -22.56
CA GLY A 107 5.00 21.87 -23.36
C GLY A 107 6.22 22.41 -22.60
N THR A 108 6.03 22.98 -21.40
CA THR A 108 7.11 23.47 -20.52
C THR A 108 6.69 23.40 -19.04
N THR A 109 7.65 23.45 -18.10
CA THR A 109 7.40 23.44 -16.64
C THR A 109 6.48 24.56 -16.15
N ALA A 110 6.20 25.58 -16.96
CA ALA A 110 5.32 26.69 -16.61
C ALA A 110 3.82 26.33 -16.62
N ASP A 111 3.41 25.21 -17.23
CA ASP A 111 2.00 24.84 -17.45
C ASP A 111 1.48 23.70 -16.53
N ALA A 112 2.23 23.38 -15.47
CA ALA A 112 1.91 22.28 -14.54
C ALA A 112 0.55 22.38 -13.82
N SER A 113 -0.15 23.51 -13.92
CA SER A 113 -1.49 23.72 -13.34
C SER A 113 -2.65 23.29 -14.24
N THR A 114 -2.40 22.97 -15.51
CA THR A 114 -3.46 22.55 -16.44
C THR A 114 -3.87 21.10 -16.19
N SER A 115 -5.17 20.80 -16.33
CA SER A 115 -5.69 19.44 -16.13
C SER A 115 -6.65 19.03 -17.24
N TYR A 116 -6.52 17.81 -17.73
CA TYR A 116 -7.32 17.33 -18.86
C TYR A 116 -8.03 16.03 -18.52
N THR A 117 -9.26 15.87 -19.00
CA THR A 117 -9.97 14.59 -18.97
C THR A 117 -10.36 14.19 -20.39
N LEU A 118 -9.80 13.09 -20.90
CA LEU A 118 -10.15 12.53 -22.20
C LEU A 118 -11.21 11.44 -22.02
N ASN A 119 -12.36 11.57 -22.66
CA ASN A 119 -13.51 10.68 -22.51
C ASN A 119 -14.02 10.16 -23.85
N GLY A 120 -14.44 8.90 -23.93
CA GLY A 120 -15.19 8.38 -25.07
C GLY A 120 -14.47 7.23 -25.79
N GLY A 121 -14.20 7.42 -27.07
CA GLY A 121 -13.70 6.39 -27.98
C GLY A 121 -12.29 5.85 -27.68
N THR A 122 -11.69 5.17 -28.66
CA THR A 122 -10.37 4.55 -28.53
C THR A 122 -9.29 5.50 -29.04
N ILE A 123 -8.17 5.59 -28.34
CA ILE A 123 -6.95 6.26 -28.80
C ILE A 123 -5.98 5.17 -29.24
N ILE A 124 -5.61 5.15 -30.51
CA ILE A 124 -4.66 4.20 -31.07
C ILE A 124 -3.28 4.86 -31.13
N LEU A 125 -2.31 4.25 -30.46
CA LEU A 125 -0.92 4.69 -30.43
C LEU A 125 -0.16 3.92 -31.52
N GLY A 126 0.00 4.55 -32.68
CA GLY A 126 0.55 3.94 -33.90
C GLY A 126 2.04 4.23 -34.12
N GLY A 127 2.78 3.26 -34.66
CA GLY A 127 4.23 3.28 -34.76
C GLY A 127 4.81 4.24 -35.80
N HIS A 128 5.55 5.25 -35.35
CA HIS A 128 6.41 6.06 -36.21
C HIS A 128 7.36 5.18 -37.06
N SER A 129 7.58 5.55 -38.33
CA SER A 129 8.42 4.79 -39.26
C SER A 129 9.84 4.61 -38.71
N ALA A 130 10.37 3.39 -38.86
CA ALA A 130 11.67 2.96 -38.37
C ALA A 130 12.77 3.97 -38.71
N GLY A 131 13.19 4.74 -37.71
CA GLY A 131 14.15 5.81 -37.92
C GLY A 131 14.93 6.10 -36.66
N TRP A 132 14.37 6.85 -35.73
CA TRP A 132 15.12 7.38 -34.60
C TRP A 132 14.16 7.54 -33.41
N GLU A 133 14.46 6.88 -32.29
CA GLU A 133 13.96 7.26 -30.94
C GLU A 133 12.43 7.43 -30.77
N SER A 134 11.63 6.51 -31.32
CA SER A 134 10.16 6.44 -31.19
C SER A 134 9.67 6.08 -29.77
N THR A 135 10.20 6.74 -28.73
CA THR A 135 10.10 6.34 -27.32
C THR A 135 9.20 7.22 -26.46
N ARG A 136 8.37 8.12 -27.03
CA ARG A 136 7.43 8.96 -26.25
C ARG A 136 6.04 8.84 -26.81
N THR A 137 5.10 8.36 -26.00
CA THR A 137 3.75 8.07 -26.48
C THR A 137 2.69 8.91 -25.78
N ILE A 138 2.83 9.12 -24.47
CA ILE A 138 2.02 10.07 -23.69
C ILE A 138 2.92 10.79 -22.71
N GLN A 139 2.82 12.12 -22.61
CA GLN A 139 3.54 12.92 -21.63
C GLN A 139 2.58 13.88 -20.91
N SER A 140 2.76 14.05 -19.60
CA SER A 140 2.00 15.03 -18.81
C SER A 140 2.92 15.85 -17.91
N THR A 141 2.55 17.11 -17.67
CA THR A 141 3.14 17.99 -16.63
C THR A 141 2.13 18.33 -15.52
N GLY A 142 0.83 18.07 -15.75
CA GLY A 142 -0.28 18.37 -14.84
C GLY A 142 -1.14 17.14 -14.52
N ASN A 143 -2.42 17.35 -14.15
CA ASN A 143 -3.33 16.22 -13.88
C ASN A 143 -4.09 15.82 -15.14
N VAL A 144 -3.78 14.65 -15.69
CA VAL A 144 -4.41 14.14 -16.90
C VAL A 144 -5.11 12.83 -16.60
N THR A 145 -6.38 12.73 -16.97
CA THR A 145 -7.17 11.50 -16.88
C THR A 145 -7.59 11.07 -18.27
N ILE A 146 -7.25 9.84 -18.66
CA ILE A 146 -7.65 9.23 -19.94
C ILE A 146 -8.63 8.10 -19.63
N ASN A 147 -9.91 8.41 -19.75
CA ASN A 147 -10.99 7.43 -19.59
C ASN A 147 -11.26 6.64 -20.89
N SER A 148 -10.70 7.09 -22.01
CA SER A 148 -10.67 6.37 -23.28
C SER A 148 -9.78 5.13 -23.21
N THR A 149 -10.14 4.07 -23.97
CA THR A 149 -9.24 2.92 -24.15
C THR A 149 -8.03 3.35 -24.98
N ILE A 150 -6.84 3.02 -24.49
CA ILE A 150 -5.60 3.19 -25.23
C ILE A 150 -5.27 1.88 -25.93
N ARG A 151 -5.29 1.85 -27.26
CA ARG A 151 -4.85 0.68 -28.04
C ARG A 151 -3.43 0.89 -28.53
N MET A 152 -2.50 0.05 -28.07
CA MET A 152 -1.14 0.03 -28.62
C MET A 152 -1.14 -0.83 -29.88
N PHE A 153 -0.79 -0.25 -31.02
CA PHE A 153 -0.75 -0.95 -32.29
C PHE A 153 0.65 -0.87 -32.93
N GLU A 154 1.14 -2.02 -33.36
CA GLU A 154 2.25 -2.13 -34.29
C GLU A 154 1.85 -3.08 -35.41
N ASP A 155 1.92 -2.59 -36.64
CA ASP A 155 1.72 -3.38 -37.85
C ASP A 155 2.98 -4.18 -38.24
N VAL A 156 4.04 -4.07 -37.44
CA VAL A 156 5.36 -4.64 -37.74
C VAL A 156 5.70 -5.75 -36.76
N ALA A 157 6.23 -6.85 -37.28
CA ALA A 157 6.61 -8.04 -36.50
C ALA A 157 7.71 -7.81 -35.43
N ALA A 158 8.24 -6.59 -35.30
CA ALA A 158 9.30 -6.23 -34.38
C ALA A 158 8.75 -5.95 -32.96
N ALA A 159 9.64 -6.02 -31.97
CA ALA A 159 9.32 -5.59 -30.60
C ALA A 159 9.24 -4.06 -30.56
N GLY A 160 8.10 -3.54 -30.12
CA GLY A 160 7.89 -2.12 -29.92
C GLY A 160 8.18 -1.68 -28.50
N HIS A 161 8.47 -0.39 -28.35
CA HIS A 161 8.58 0.27 -27.06
C HIS A 161 7.63 1.47 -27.02
N ARG A 162 6.85 1.59 -25.94
CA ARG A 162 5.90 2.67 -25.69
C ARG A 162 6.16 3.26 -24.32
N ARG A 163 6.00 4.56 -24.16
CA ARG A 163 6.29 5.28 -22.90
C ARG A 163 5.15 6.18 -22.50
N PHE A 164 4.73 6.03 -21.25
CA PHE A 164 3.88 6.97 -20.55
C PHE A 164 4.73 7.73 -19.54
N GLY A 165 4.94 9.01 -19.84
CA GLY A 165 5.78 9.92 -19.09
C GLY A 165 4.97 10.90 -18.24
N ASN A 166 5.41 11.19 -17.03
CA ASN A 166 4.82 12.23 -16.20
C ASN A 166 5.87 13.09 -15.49
N GLN A 167 5.96 14.37 -15.84
CA GLN A 167 6.90 15.34 -15.28
C GLN A 167 6.37 15.97 -13.97
N GLY A 168 5.06 15.90 -13.71
CA GLY A 168 4.43 16.48 -12.52
C GLY A 168 2.93 16.18 -12.44
N GLY A 169 2.32 16.31 -11.26
CA GLY A 169 0.89 15.97 -11.09
C GLY A 169 0.60 14.47 -11.22
N THR A 170 -0.59 14.13 -11.73
CA THR A 170 -1.06 12.73 -11.88
C THR A 170 -1.48 12.43 -13.32
N LEU A 171 -0.93 11.38 -13.93
CA LEU A 171 -1.44 10.79 -15.16
C LEU A 171 -2.23 9.52 -14.82
N THR A 172 -3.55 9.54 -15.01
CA THR A 172 -4.44 8.39 -14.83
C THR A 172 -4.88 7.86 -16.19
N ILE A 173 -4.76 6.55 -16.38
CA ILE A 173 -5.19 5.84 -17.57
C ILE A 173 -6.13 4.73 -17.13
N ASN A 174 -7.30 4.62 -17.75
CA ASN A 174 -8.23 3.54 -17.44
C ASN A 174 -7.76 2.25 -18.12
N ASP A 175 -7.99 2.07 -19.42
CA ASP A 175 -7.70 0.79 -20.07
C ASP A 175 -6.61 0.90 -21.13
N ILE A 176 -5.77 -0.12 -21.19
CA ILE A 176 -4.75 -0.31 -22.22
C ILE A 176 -4.98 -1.67 -22.89
N ALA A 177 -5.18 -1.65 -24.20
CA ALA A 177 -5.29 -2.85 -25.03
C ALA A 177 -4.05 -2.97 -25.91
N ASN A 178 -3.24 -4.01 -25.70
CA ASN A 178 -2.20 -4.38 -26.63
C ASN A 178 -2.82 -5.16 -27.80
N ALA A 179 -2.77 -4.58 -28.99
CA ALA A 179 -3.27 -5.19 -30.22
C ALA A 179 -2.12 -5.53 -31.19
N SER A 180 -0.90 -5.72 -30.70
CA SER A 180 0.21 -6.17 -31.54
C SER A 180 0.12 -7.65 -31.87
N THR A 181 0.29 -7.99 -33.15
CA THR A 181 0.32 -9.37 -33.67
C THR A 181 1.71 -10.01 -33.58
N GLY A 182 2.77 -9.21 -33.40
CA GLY A 182 4.18 -9.64 -33.29
C GLY A 182 4.80 -9.35 -31.92
N GLY A 183 5.97 -9.92 -31.64
CA GLY A 183 6.89 -9.58 -30.53
C GLY A 183 6.35 -9.50 -29.10
N THR A 184 7.27 -9.29 -28.14
CA THR A 184 6.94 -8.74 -26.83
C THR A 184 6.99 -7.22 -26.94
N GLN A 185 5.98 -6.53 -26.45
CA GLN A 185 5.86 -5.08 -26.46
C GLN A 185 6.29 -4.53 -25.11
N ASN A 186 7.23 -3.59 -25.10
CA ASN A 186 7.66 -2.92 -23.88
C ASN A 186 6.77 -1.71 -23.63
N LEU A 187 6.11 -1.66 -22.47
CA LEU A 187 5.42 -0.47 -21.98
C LEU A 187 6.22 0.10 -20.80
N SER A 188 6.71 1.33 -20.92
CA SER A 188 7.42 2.02 -19.87
C SER A 188 6.54 3.07 -19.18
N LEU A 189 6.56 3.07 -17.84
CA LEU A 189 5.94 4.09 -16.99
C LEU A 189 7.06 4.89 -16.33
N GLU A 190 7.10 6.19 -16.60
CA GLU A 190 8.25 7.01 -16.23
C GLU A 190 7.81 8.33 -15.66
N SER A 191 8.27 8.66 -14.45
CA SER A 191 8.08 10.00 -13.92
C SER A 191 9.39 10.73 -13.68
N TRP A 192 9.46 11.96 -14.20
CA TRP A 192 10.63 12.84 -14.12
C TRP A 192 10.53 13.82 -12.94
N GLY A 193 10.09 13.31 -11.78
CA GLY A 193 9.86 14.09 -10.58
C GLY A 193 9.10 13.29 -9.52
N THR A 194 8.32 13.96 -8.68
CA THR A 194 7.41 13.33 -7.70
C THR A 194 6.03 13.05 -8.30
N GLY A 195 5.95 12.88 -9.62
CA GLY A 195 4.69 12.65 -10.31
C GLY A 195 4.11 11.26 -10.03
N THR A 196 2.81 11.14 -10.27
CA THR A 196 2.09 9.88 -10.13
C THR A 196 1.63 9.40 -11.50
N ILE A 197 1.79 8.11 -11.79
CA ILE A 197 1.17 7.45 -12.94
C ILE A 197 0.26 6.35 -12.42
N LYS A 198 -1.01 6.33 -12.85
CA LYS A 198 -2.00 5.33 -12.47
C LYS A 198 -2.54 4.62 -13.70
N ILE A 199 -2.55 3.31 -13.66
CA ILE A 199 -3.32 2.46 -14.57
C ILE A 199 -4.43 1.83 -13.73
N ASP A 200 -5.60 2.46 -13.75
CA ASP A 200 -6.74 2.10 -12.88
C ASP A 200 -7.56 0.95 -13.47
N GLY A 201 -7.64 0.84 -14.80
CA GLY A 201 -8.24 -0.29 -15.51
C GLY A 201 -7.21 -1.28 -16.02
N ASN A 202 -7.57 -2.07 -17.03
CA ASN A 202 -6.86 -3.28 -17.40
C ASN A 202 -5.79 -3.05 -18.46
N ILE A 203 -4.64 -3.72 -18.33
CA ILE A 203 -3.71 -3.97 -19.43
C ILE A 203 -4.02 -5.33 -20.03
N THR A 204 -4.66 -5.35 -21.20
CA THR A 204 -5.09 -6.57 -21.89
C THR A 204 -4.26 -6.84 -23.15
N ASN A 205 -4.31 -8.08 -23.64
CA ASN A 205 -3.86 -8.42 -24.99
C ASN A 205 -5.02 -9.05 -25.75
N THR A 206 -5.29 -8.56 -26.96
CA THR A 206 -6.37 -9.07 -27.82
C THR A 206 -6.04 -10.42 -28.47
N PHE A 207 -4.77 -10.83 -28.52
CA PHE A 207 -4.29 -12.05 -29.20
C PHE A 207 -4.03 -13.25 -28.26
N GLY A 208 -4.65 -13.28 -27.08
CA GLY A 208 -4.77 -14.47 -26.22
C GLY A 208 -3.55 -14.83 -25.37
N ALA A 209 -2.32 -14.48 -25.75
CA ALA A 209 -1.12 -14.66 -24.92
C ALA A 209 -0.64 -13.33 -24.32
N PRO A 210 -0.11 -13.30 -23.08
CA PRO A 210 0.47 -12.09 -22.51
C PRO A 210 1.73 -11.72 -23.31
N ARG A 211 1.79 -10.48 -23.79
CA ARG A 211 2.92 -9.99 -24.62
C ARG A 211 3.44 -8.63 -24.20
N THR A 212 2.90 -8.03 -23.15
CA THR A 212 3.40 -6.75 -22.65
C THR A 212 4.45 -7.02 -21.58
N SER A 213 5.65 -6.46 -21.74
CA SER A 213 6.61 -6.32 -20.64
C SER A 213 6.50 -4.90 -20.09
N LEU A 214 6.21 -4.80 -18.79
CA LEU A 214 6.07 -3.52 -18.11
C LEU A 214 7.42 -3.10 -17.51
N ILE A 215 7.83 -1.86 -17.74
CA ILE A 215 9.06 -1.27 -17.20
C ILE A 215 8.66 -0.03 -16.40
N ILE A 216 8.97 0.05 -15.12
CA ILE A 216 8.49 1.10 -14.23
C ILE A 216 9.67 1.85 -13.64
N GLY A 217 9.66 3.18 -13.68
CA GLY A 217 10.73 4.00 -13.11
C GLY A 217 11.85 4.36 -14.08
N GLY A 218 11.61 4.29 -15.40
CA GLY A 218 12.57 4.66 -16.44
C GLY A 218 12.67 3.62 -17.55
N SER A 219 12.90 4.03 -18.80
CA SER A 219 13.14 3.11 -19.91
C SER A 219 14.62 2.85 -20.19
N ASP A 220 15.48 3.82 -19.88
CA ASP A 220 16.91 3.75 -20.13
C ASP A 220 17.68 3.91 -18.83
N LEU A 221 18.79 3.17 -18.69
CA LEU A 221 19.65 3.14 -17.51
C LEU A 221 20.28 4.51 -17.14
N ASN A 222 19.97 5.59 -17.86
CA ASN A 222 20.70 6.85 -17.80
C ASN A 222 19.83 8.12 -17.70
N THR A 223 18.50 8.01 -17.73
CA THR A 223 17.63 9.19 -17.48
C THR A 223 17.10 9.18 -16.05
N VAL A 224 17.36 10.28 -15.34
CA VAL A 224 17.10 10.44 -13.91
C VAL A 224 15.59 10.62 -13.68
N ALA A 225 14.86 9.52 -13.54
CA ALA A 225 13.55 9.56 -12.91
C ALA A 225 13.72 9.86 -11.41
N GLY A 226 12.84 10.71 -10.85
CA GLY A 226 12.95 11.18 -9.47
C GLY A 226 12.69 10.05 -8.47
N SER A 227 13.45 9.98 -7.38
CA SER A 227 13.36 8.93 -6.35
C SER A 227 12.05 8.94 -5.52
N GLY A 228 11.06 9.76 -5.88
CA GLY A 228 9.78 9.95 -5.19
C GLY A 228 8.55 9.75 -6.06
N SER A 229 8.69 9.15 -7.24
CA SER A 229 7.56 8.86 -8.12
C SER A 229 6.67 7.73 -7.61
N ASN A 230 5.37 7.82 -7.87
CA ASN A 230 4.38 6.80 -7.50
C ASN A 230 3.74 6.19 -8.75
N TYR A 231 3.64 4.87 -8.79
CA TYR A 231 3.09 4.11 -9.90
C TYR A 231 1.99 3.21 -9.36
N HIS A 232 0.77 3.30 -9.88
CA HIS A 232 -0.35 2.47 -9.43
C HIS A 232 -0.78 1.51 -10.54
N LEU A 233 -0.95 0.24 -10.20
CA LEU A 233 -1.53 -0.80 -11.05
C LEU A 233 -2.78 -1.36 -10.36
N GLY A 234 -3.96 -0.93 -10.82
CA GLY A 234 -5.27 -1.30 -10.26
C GLY A 234 -6.05 -2.33 -11.08
N GLY A 235 -5.62 -2.63 -12.30
CA GLY A 235 -6.35 -3.52 -13.20
C GLY A 235 -6.10 -5.02 -13.08
N ASN A 236 -6.94 -5.79 -13.77
CA ASN A 236 -6.72 -7.18 -14.12
C ASN A 236 -5.81 -7.27 -15.36
N ASN A 237 -4.50 -7.23 -15.16
CA ASN A 237 -3.51 -7.01 -16.21
C ASN A 237 -3.11 -8.30 -16.96
N THR A 238 -4.09 -8.98 -17.56
CA THR A 238 -3.91 -10.25 -18.28
C THR A 238 -2.97 -10.18 -19.49
N GLY A 239 -2.72 -8.99 -20.03
CA GLY A 239 -1.78 -8.75 -21.12
C GLY A 239 -0.31 -8.69 -20.67
N VAL A 240 -0.04 -8.59 -19.36
CA VAL A 240 1.31 -8.43 -18.82
C VAL A 240 1.98 -9.79 -18.59
N SER A 241 3.18 -9.92 -19.14
CA SER A 241 4.00 -11.14 -19.15
C SER A 241 5.21 -11.07 -18.22
N ASN A 242 5.68 -9.87 -17.89
CA ASN A 242 6.75 -9.59 -16.94
C ASN A 242 6.70 -8.12 -16.53
N THR A 243 7.16 -7.82 -15.32
CA THR A 243 7.31 -6.45 -14.83
C THR A 243 8.73 -6.23 -14.32
N SER A 244 9.32 -5.08 -14.66
CA SER A 244 10.56 -4.59 -14.06
C SER A 244 10.29 -3.28 -13.33
N LEU A 245 10.70 -3.19 -12.07
CA LEU A 245 10.67 -1.96 -11.29
C LEU A 245 12.10 -1.47 -11.09
N LEU A 246 12.39 -0.28 -11.60
CA LEU A 246 13.71 0.33 -11.59
C LEU A 246 13.90 1.30 -10.41
N ARG A 247 12.83 2.03 -10.04
CA ARG A 247 12.82 2.99 -8.92
C ARG A 247 11.40 3.42 -8.53
N GLY A 248 11.28 4.09 -7.39
CA GLY A 248 10.03 4.71 -6.91
C GLY A 248 9.13 3.74 -6.13
N THR A 249 7.88 4.16 -5.92
CA THR A 249 6.88 3.36 -5.22
C THR A 249 5.88 2.78 -6.21
N LEU A 250 5.79 1.44 -6.25
CA LEU A 250 4.78 0.69 -6.99
C LEU A 250 3.66 0.27 -6.06
N HIS A 251 2.45 0.76 -6.31
CA HIS A 251 1.22 0.41 -5.63
C HIS A 251 0.45 -0.65 -6.43
N LEU A 252 0.19 -1.79 -5.82
CA LEU A 252 -0.54 -2.91 -6.40
C LEU A 252 -1.93 -2.97 -5.76
N ASN A 253 -2.95 -2.59 -6.53
CA ASN A 253 -4.33 -2.46 -6.03
C ASN A 253 -5.26 -3.58 -6.53
N HIS A 254 -4.71 -4.60 -7.17
CA HIS A 254 -5.45 -5.76 -7.66
C HIS A 254 -4.59 -7.03 -7.66
N SER A 255 -5.21 -8.19 -7.44
CA SER A 255 -4.49 -9.48 -7.32
C SER A 255 -3.77 -9.91 -8.60
N ASN A 256 -4.22 -9.43 -9.76
CA ASN A 256 -3.58 -9.64 -11.06
C ASN A 256 -2.91 -8.35 -11.60
N ALA A 257 -2.50 -7.43 -10.72
CA ALA A 257 -1.87 -6.16 -11.13
C ALA A 257 -0.55 -6.37 -11.90
N LEU A 258 0.18 -7.44 -11.63
CA LEU A 258 1.44 -7.78 -12.32
C LEU A 258 1.24 -8.73 -13.52
N GLY A 259 -0.01 -9.13 -13.81
CA GLY A 259 -0.33 -10.13 -14.81
C GLY A 259 0.20 -11.51 -14.45
N SER A 260 0.62 -12.26 -15.48
CA SER A 260 1.09 -13.64 -15.35
C SER A 260 2.59 -13.78 -15.00
N GLY A 261 3.34 -12.68 -15.09
CA GLY A 261 4.80 -12.67 -14.98
C GLY A 261 5.33 -12.47 -13.56
N GLY A 262 6.65 -12.56 -13.40
CA GLY A 262 7.32 -12.11 -12.19
C GLY A 262 7.52 -10.59 -12.16
N LEU A 263 7.82 -10.07 -10.98
CA LEU A 263 8.38 -8.72 -10.80
C LEU A 263 9.87 -8.84 -10.54
N THR A 264 10.68 -8.24 -11.42
CA THR A 264 12.12 -8.05 -11.17
C THR A 264 12.36 -6.63 -10.71
N VAL A 265 12.89 -6.47 -9.51
CA VAL A 265 13.36 -5.18 -9.01
C VAL A 265 14.81 -5.05 -9.40
N ARG A 266 15.06 -4.15 -10.34
CA ARG A 266 16.39 -3.77 -10.80
C ARG A 266 16.70 -2.40 -10.26
N ASN A 267 17.98 -2.08 -10.15
CA ASN A 267 18.37 -0.73 -9.79
C ASN A 267 19.39 -0.24 -10.81
N VAL A 268 19.26 1.03 -11.12
CA VAL A 268 19.94 1.70 -12.20
C VAL A 268 20.97 2.68 -11.65
N THR A 269 20.74 3.25 -10.46
CA THR A 269 21.62 4.27 -9.86
C THR A 269 21.75 4.15 -8.34
N ASN A 270 22.73 4.85 -7.76
CA ASN A 270 23.25 4.56 -6.42
C ASN A 270 22.40 5.06 -5.22
N SER A 271 21.21 5.65 -5.41
CA SER A 271 20.47 6.31 -4.31
C SER A 271 18.94 6.14 -4.34
N ASP A 272 18.41 5.21 -5.13
CA ASP A 272 16.96 5.09 -5.30
C ASP A 272 16.28 4.28 -4.17
N THR A 273 15.19 4.83 -3.62
CA THR A 273 14.25 4.10 -2.76
C THR A 273 13.29 3.31 -3.65
N ILE A 274 13.10 2.03 -3.33
CA ILE A 274 12.15 1.17 -4.05
C ILE A 274 11.14 0.63 -3.06
N ASN A 275 9.86 0.90 -3.31
CA ASN A 275 8.76 0.41 -2.50
C ASN A 275 7.78 -0.38 -3.37
N ILE A 276 7.33 -1.53 -2.89
CA ILE A 276 6.26 -2.32 -3.49
C ILE A 276 5.16 -2.46 -2.43
N LEU A 277 4.09 -1.70 -2.60
CA LEU A 277 3.04 -1.59 -1.60
C LEU A 277 1.73 -2.11 -2.16
N ILE A 278 0.94 -2.80 -1.33
CA ILE A 278 -0.46 -3.09 -1.62
C ILE A 278 -1.30 -2.00 -0.96
N GLY A 279 -2.04 -1.25 -1.78
CA GLY A 279 -2.86 -0.12 -1.32
C GLY A 279 -4.28 -0.51 -0.90
N THR A 280 -4.70 -1.75 -1.16
CA THR A 280 -6.09 -2.18 -0.99
C THR A 280 -6.16 -3.53 -0.27
N ALA A 281 -7.01 -3.62 0.76
CA ALA A 281 -7.27 -4.87 1.46
C ALA A 281 -7.94 -5.90 0.53
N GLY A 282 -7.75 -7.19 0.83
CA GLY A 282 -8.22 -8.32 0.04
C GLY A 282 -7.33 -8.68 -1.18
N VAL A 283 -6.36 -7.84 -1.52
CA VAL A 283 -5.44 -8.10 -2.63
C VAL A 283 -4.41 -9.17 -2.26
N THR A 284 -4.22 -10.14 -3.16
CA THR A 284 -3.19 -11.19 -3.06
C THR A 284 -2.29 -11.15 -4.27
N ILE A 285 -0.99 -10.91 -4.06
CA ILE A 285 0.03 -10.92 -5.10
C ILE A 285 0.73 -12.29 -5.08
N GLY A 286 0.36 -13.13 -6.04
CA GLY A 286 0.93 -14.48 -6.22
C GLY A 286 2.20 -14.52 -7.05
N ASN A 287 2.56 -13.41 -7.70
CA ASN A 287 3.72 -13.30 -8.56
C ASN A 287 5.02 -13.42 -7.75
N ALA A 288 6.03 -14.09 -8.32
CA ALA A 288 7.37 -14.08 -7.74
C ALA A 288 7.97 -12.67 -7.84
N ILE A 289 8.66 -12.24 -6.79
CA ILE A 289 9.35 -10.95 -6.72
C ILE A 289 10.83 -11.23 -6.53
N THR A 290 11.65 -10.80 -7.47
CA THR A 290 13.11 -10.98 -7.41
C THR A 290 13.75 -9.62 -7.29
N PHE A 291 14.50 -9.40 -6.22
CA PHE A 291 15.42 -8.28 -6.13
C PHE A 291 16.75 -8.74 -6.72
N ASP A 292 17.22 -8.08 -7.79
CA ASP A 292 18.50 -8.45 -8.42
C ASP A 292 19.69 -8.23 -7.47
N SER A 293 20.88 -8.71 -7.84
CA SER A 293 22.10 -8.54 -7.03
C SER A 293 22.68 -7.14 -7.23
N PHE A 294 23.19 -6.55 -6.15
CA PHE A 294 23.67 -5.16 -6.15
C PHE A 294 24.93 -4.97 -5.32
N THR A 295 25.79 -4.07 -5.80
CA THR A 295 27.15 -3.86 -5.25
C THR A 295 27.26 -2.73 -4.23
N ASN A 296 26.18 -2.02 -3.92
CA ASN A 296 26.22 -0.87 -3.01
C ASN A 296 25.28 -1.05 -1.80
N THR A 297 25.42 -0.15 -0.82
CA THR A 297 25.18 -0.49 0.59
C THR A 297 24.30 0.51 1.32
N SER A 298 23.55 1.37 0.61
CA SER A 298 22.76 2.46 1.22
C SER A 298 21.26 2.36 0.98
N TRP A 299 20.76 1.19 0.58
CA TRP A 299 19.41 1.09 0.06
C TRP A 299 18.38 0.60 1.06
N THR A 300 17.19 1.20 0.98
CA THR A 300 15.98 0.71 1.63
C THR A 300 15.01 0.23 0.57
N ARG A 301 14.75 -1.08 0.57
CA ARG A 301 13.69 -1.69 -0.22
C ARG A 301 12.55 -2.02 0.71
N THR A 302 11.36 -1.55 0.40
CA THR A 302 10.18 -1.84 1.22
C THR A 302 9.19 -2.68 0.44
N ILE A 303 8.68 -3.73 1.06
CA ILE A 303 7.55 -4.49 0.56
C ILE A 303 6.49 -4.56 1.66
N GLY A 304 5.22 -4.35 1.33
CA GLY A 304 4.20 -4.44 2.36
C GLY A 304 2.84 -3.92 1.96
N GLY A 305 2.04 -3.60 2.97
CA GLY A 305 0.74 -2.94 2.82
C GLY A 305 0.77 -1.51 3.33
N GLU A 306 0.02 -0.64 2.66
CA GLU A 306 -0.31 0.71 3.15
C GLU A 306 -1.80 0.85 3.51
N HIS A 307 -2.58 -0.22 3.32
CA HIS A 307 -3.97 -0.30 3.74
C HIS A 307 -4.08 -0.21 5.27
N THR A 308 -5.05 0.55 5.76
CA THR A 308 -5.23 0.85 7.19
C THR A 308 -6.26 -0.06 7.89
N SER A 309 -6.74 -1.09 7.20
CA SER A 309 -7.72 -2.05 7.72
C SER A 309 -7.68 -3.34 6.91
N GLY A 310 -7.89 -4.48 7.55
CA GLY A 310 -7.98 -5.76 6.86
C GLY A 310 -6.63 -6.25 6.32
N THR A 311 -6.69 -7.22 5.40
CA THR A 311 -5.51 -8.03 5.05
C THR A 311 -5.08 -7.87 3.59
N ALA A 312 -3.79 -7.74 3.35
CA ALA A 312 -3.16 -7.93 2.03
C ALA A 312 -2.15 -9.08 2.09
N THR A 313 -1.93 -9.79 0.97
CA THR A 313 -1.07 -10.98 0.95
C THR A 313 -0.05 -10.97 -0.18
N PHE A 314 1.20 -11.32 0.14
CA PHE A 314 2.21 -11.75 -0.82
C PHE A 314 2.39 -13.27 -0.68
N SER A 315 1.94 -14.02 -1.69
CA SER A 315 2.01 -15.49 -1.70
C SER A 315 3.06 -16.05 -2.65
N GLY A 316 3.55 -15.23 -3.59
CA GLY A 316 4.69 -15.58 -4.44
C GLY A 316 6.03 -15.59 -3.67
N THR A 317 7.02 -16.29 -4.20
CA THR A 317 8.37 -16.29 -3.62
C THR A 317 9.02 -14.91 -3.78
N ILE A 318 9.65 -14.42 -2.71
CA ILE A 318 10.47 -13.22 -2.67
C ILE A 318 11.93 -13.64 -2.60
N THR A 319 12.67 -13.40 -3.68
CA THR A 319 14.11 -13.72 -3.77
C THR A 319 14.92 -12.45 -3.58
N LEU A 320 15.86 -12.50 -2.65
CA LEU A 320 16.81 -11.45 -2.34
C LEU A 320 18.13 -11.77 -3.05
N GLY A 321 18.49 -10.96 -4.05
CA GLY A 321 19.78 -11.06 -4.73
C GLY A 321 20.95 -10.78 -3.79
N ALA A 322 22.16 -11.05 -4.26
CA ALA A 322 23.36 -10.78 -3.49
C ALA A 322 23.48 -9.29 -3.20
N PHE A 323 23.57 -8.94 -1.92
CA PHE A 323 23.89 -7.60 -1.50
C PHE A 323 25.34 -7.55 -1.02
N ALA A 324 26.10 -6.54 -1.45
CA ALA A 324 27.51 -6.42 -1.08
C ALA A 324 27.65 -6.39 0.45
N ALA A 325 28.42 -7.34 0.98
CA ALA A 325 28.58 -7.66 2.40
C ALA A 325 29.21 -6.56 3.30
N SER A 326 29.09 -5.27 2.96
CA SER A 326 29.64 -4.20 3.77
C SER A 326 28.66 -3.80 4.88
N GLY A 327 28.72 -4.55 5.99
CA GLY A 327 28.58 -4.11 7.39
C GLY A 327 27.37 -3.30 7.90
N ASN A 328 26.53 -2.67 7.07
CA ASN A 328 25.49 -1.75 7.54
C ASN A 328 24.26 -1.61 6.61
N GLY A 329 24.25 -2.14 5.40
CA GLY A 329 23.32 -1.64 4.37
C GLY A 329 22.02 -2.41 4.17
N ASP A 330 22.12 -3.73 4.01
CA ASP A 330 21.15 -4.38 3.12
C ASP A 330 20.01 -5.01 3.87
N ARG A 331 18.84 -4.38 3.73
CA ARG A 331 17.60 -4.76 4.38
C ARG A 331 16.49 -4.87 3.36
N LEU A 332 15.73 -5.95 3.44
CA LEU A 332 14.33 -5.90 3.04
C LEU A 332 13.55 -5.33 4.21
N ASN A 333 12.92 -4.18 4.03
CA ASN A 333 11.90 -3.71 4.96
C ASN A 333 10.58 -4.39 4.60
N VAL A 334 9.95 -5.03 5.57
CA VAL A 334 8.56 -5.50 5.48
C VAL A 334 7.68 -4.57 6.30
N THR A 335 6.52 -4.15 5.76
CA THR A 335 5.69 -3.14 6.41
C THR A 335 4.20 -3.43 6.33
N SER A 336 3.45 -2.82 7.24
CA SER A 336 1.99 -2.67 7.18
C SER A 336 1.61 -1.34 7.85
N ALA A 337 0.61 -0.64 7.32
CA ALA A 337 0.10 0.58 7.94
C ALA A 337 -0.72 0.27 9.21
N ALA A 338 -0.91 1.27 10.07
CA ALA A 338 -1.68 1.12 11.30
C ALA A 338 -3.10 0.61 10.98
N GLY A 339 -3.58 -0.38 11.74
CA GLY A 339 -4.86 -1.04 11.51
C GLY A 339 -4.87 -2.08 10.38
N GLY A 340 -3.83 -2.13 9.53
CA GLY A 340 -3.72 -3.12 8.46
C GLY A 340 -2.84 -4.32 8.81
N THR A 341 -3.17 -5.46 8.22
CA THR A 341 -2.37 -6.70 8.27
C THR A 341 -1.78 -7.03 6.91
N THR A 342 -0.47 -7.26 6.84
CA THR A 342 0.19 -7.75 5.62
C THR A 342 0.76 -9.14 5.85
N ILE A 343 0.32 -10.12 5.05
CA ILE A 343 0.73 -11.52 5.14
C ILE A 343 1.78 -11.84 4.08
N PHE A 344 2.86 -12.47 4.49
CA PHE A 344 3.82 -13.14 3.61
C PHE A 344 3.67 -14.65 3.79
N SER A 345 3.00 -15.30 2.84
CA SER A 345 2.82 -16.75 2.80
C SER A 345 3.75 -17.44 1.80
N GLY A 346 4.33 -16.69 0.87
CA GLY A 346 5.43 -17.12 0.02
C GLY A 346 6.76 -17.17 0.77
N ASN A 347 7.75 -17.87 0.20
CA ASN A 347 9.10 -17.93 0.78
C ASN A 347 9.82 -16.60 0.62
N ILE A 348 10.47 -16.10 1.67
CA ILE A 348 11.52 -15.09 1.58
C ILE A 348 12.86 -15.81 1.66
N THR A 349 13.70 -15.67 0.63
CA THR A 349 14.99 -16.37 0.54
C THR A 349 16.06 -15.46 -0.05
N ASP A 350 17.31 -15.66 0.35
CA ASP A 350 18.48 -14.97 -0.16
C ASP A 350 19.53 -15.92 -0.76
N GLY A 351 19.19 -17.21 -0.90
CA GLY A 351 20.07 -18.23 -1.46
C GLY A 351 21.31 -18.45 -0.59
N ALA A 352 22.49 -18.11 -1.12
CA ALA A 352 23.77 -18.22 -0.40
C ALA A 352 24.22 -16.90 0.23
N ASN A 353 23.38 -15.86 0.17
CA ASN A 353 23.67 -14.54 0.74
C ASN A 353 23.18 -14.46 2.18
N THR A 354 23.56 -13.38 2.88
CA THR A 354 23.08 -13.10 4.25
C THR A 354 22.36 -11.77 4.31
N SER A 355 21.07 -11.81 4.02
CA SER A 355 20.21 -10.63 3.94
C SER A 355 19.34 -10.49 5.18
N ARG A 356 19.35 -9.30 5.81
CA ARG A 356 18.45 -9.04 6.95
C ARG A 356 17.05 -8.62 6.48
N VAL A 357 16.07 -8.99 7.28
CA VAL A 357 14.69 -8.54 7.13
C VAL A 357 14.33 -7.63 8.30
N VAL A 358 13.74 -6.47 8.01
CA VAL A 358 13.39 -5.46 9.01
C VAL A 358 11.90 -5.20 8.97
N LYS A 359 11.18 -5.48 10.06
CA LYS A 359 9.78 -5.10 10.19
C LYS A 359 9.65 -3.63 10.62
N THR A 360 9.06 -2.83 9.74
CA THR A 360 8.73 -1.41 9.94
C THR A 360 7.21 -1.18 9.90
N GLY A 361 6.78 0.06 10.08
CA GLY A 361 5.36 0.42 10.06
C GLY A 361 4.60 -0.01 11.32
N ALA A 362 3.52 0.69 11.64
CA ALA A 362 2.78 0.49 12.88
C ALA A 362 1.83 -0.72 12.85
N GLY A 363 1.49 -1.24 11.68
CA GLY A 363 0.58 -2.38 11.53
C GLY A 363 1.22 -3.74 11.80
N ILE A 364 0.46 -4.77 11.46
CA ILE A 364 0.84 -6.18 11.62
C ILE A 364 1.46 -6.69 10.32
N VAL A 365 2.63 -7.31 10.42
CA VAL A 365 3.15 -8.19 9.37
C VAL A 365 3.14 -9.61 9.89
N LYS A 366 2.69 -10.55 9.05
CA LYS A 366 2.59 -11.96 9.41
C LYS A 366 3.41 -12.82 8.45
N PHE A 367 4.36 -13.57 8.98
CA PHE A 367 5.06 -14.64 8.26
C PHE A 367 4.29 -15.93 8.46
N ASN A 368 3.55 -16.34 7.43
CA ASN A 368 2.56 -17.42 7.50
C ASN A 368 2.89 -18.61 6.59
N ARG A 369 4.15 -18.74 6.16
CA ARG A 369 4.60 -19.89 5.37
C ARG A 369 4.76 -21.10 6.30
N THR A 370 4.10 -22.21 5.95
CA THR A 370 4.11 -23.48 6.71
C THR A 370 5.52 -23.97 7.07
N ASP A 371 6.45 -23.92 6.11
CA ASP A 371 7.83 -24.42 6.27
C ASP A 371 8.80 -23.37 6.84
N GLY A 372 8.30 -22.21 7.23
CA GLY A 372 9.12 -21.06 7.61
C GLY A 372 9.74 -20.33 6.41
N MET A 373 10.63 -19.39 6.69
CA MET A 373 11.38 -18.61 5.70
C MET A 373 12.81 -19.16 5.57
N ASP A 374 13.44 -18.97 4.41
CA ASP A 374 14.77 -19.53 4.11
C ASP A 374 15.81 -18.45 3.78
N TYR A 375 15.70 -17.28 4.43
CA TYR A 375 16.83 -16.35 4.53
C TYR A 375 17.65 -16.65 5.79
N ASP A 376 18.95 -16.35 5.75
CA ASP A 376 19.85 -16.64 6.88
C ASP A 376 20.32 -15.41 7.65
N GLY A 377 20.07 -14.20 7.15
CA GLY A 377 20.33 -12.95 7.87
C GLY A 377 19.36 -12.68 9.02
N ALA A 378 19.68 -11.64 9.80
CA ALA A 378 18.92 -11.30 11.00
C ALA A 378 17.50 -10.79 10.69
N THR A 379 16.57 -11.02 11.62
CA THR A 379 15.25 -10.36 11.64
C THR A 379 15.25 -9.26 12.69
N ILE A 380 14.84 -8.05 12.32
CA ILE A 380 14.77 -6.91 13.24
C ILE A 380 13.35 -6.33 13.23
N VAL A 381 12.66 -6.33 14.36
CA VAL A 381 11.35 -5.71 14.50
C VAL A 381 11.53 -4.33 15.12
N THR A 382 11.38 -3.27 14.32
CA THR A 382 11.59 -1.89 14.79
C THR A 382 10.30 -1.16 15.15
N ALA A 383 9.16 -1.58 14.61
CA ALA A 383 7.85 -0.98 14.88
C ALA A 383 6.70 -1.95 14.59
N GLY A 384 5.56 -1.69 15.22
CA GLY A 384 4.34 -2.50 15.08
C GLY A 384 4.55 -3.94 15.53
N THR A 385 3.83 -4.87 14.89
CA THR A 385 3.85 -6.29 15.28
C THR A 385 4.36 -7.17 14.15
N LEU A 386 5.28 -8.07 14.44
CA LEU A 386 5.61 -9.22 13.61
C LEU A 386 5.00 -10.49 14.21
N ILE A 387 4.17 -11.18 13.43
CA ILE A 387 3.59 -12.48 13.80
C ILE A 387 4.28 -13.58 12.98
N VAL A 388 4.68 -14.68 13.63
CA VAL A 388 5.21 -15.88 12.98
C VAL A 388 4.29 -17.06 13.23
N ASN A 389 3.78 -17.70 12.17
CA ASN A 389 2.79 -18.78 12.25
C ASN A 389 3.18 -20.00 11.38
N ASN A 390 4.48 -20.29 11.26
CA ASN A 390 4.96 -21.51 10.61
C ASN A 390 4.77 -22.76 11.50
N THR A 391 4.50 -23.90 10.89
CA THR A 391 4.34 -25.18 11.61
C THR A 391 5.62 -26.01 11.62
N THR A 392 6.48 -25.83 10.62
CA THR A 392 7.81 -26.42 10.54
C THR A 392 8.86 -25.37 10.16
N GLY A 393 10.14 -25.73 10.19
CA GLY A 393 11.22 -24.78 9.87
C GLY A 393 11.35 -23.63 10.87
N SER A 394 11.68 -22.44 10.37
CA SER A 394 11.84 -21.21 11.15
C SER A 394 11.10 -20.02 10.52
N GLY A 395 10.22 -19.37 11.27
CA GLY A 395 9.42 -18.25 10.77
C GLY A 395 10.25 -17.03 10.39
N THR A 396 11.39 -16.82 11.05
CA THR A 396 12.28 -15.66 10.87
C THR A 396 13.62 -16.02 10.22
N GLY A 397 13.66 -17.12 9.45
CA GLY A 397 14.92 -17.60 8.89
C GLY A 397 15.89 -18.14 9.95
N ARG A 398 17.18 -18.24 9.63
CA ARG A 398 18.19 -18.84 10.55
C ARG A 398 18.92 -17.81 11.41
N GLY A 399 18.90 -16.54 11.02
CA GLY A 399 19.59 -15.47 11.72
C GLY A 399 18.93 -15.08 13.05
N ALA A 400 19.66 -14.29 13.85
CA ALA A 400 19.16 -13.78 15.12
C ALA A 400 17.93 -12.86 14.93
N VAL A 401 17.08 -12.81 15.95
CA VAL A 401 15.89 -11.96 16.01
C VAL A 401 16.07 -10.90 17.09
N ALA A 402 15.92 -9.63 16.71
CA ALA A 402 15.95 -8.50 17.64
C ALA A 402 14.62 -7.74 17.58
N VAL A 403 13.99 -7.55 18.74
CA VAL A 403 12.72 -6.81 18.87
C VAL A 403 13.02 -5.53 19.63
N ARG A 404 12.85 -4.40 18.97
CA ARG A 404 13.21 -3.08 19.50
C ARG A 404 12.11 -2.52 20.39
N ASN A 405 12.47 -1.51 21.19
CA ASN A 405 11.54 -0.77 22.04
C ASN A 405 10.28 -0.33 21.25
N GLY A 406 9.11 -0.62 21.80
CA GLY A 406 7.81 -0.27 21.21
C GLY A 406 7.34 -1.20 20.11
N ALA A 407 8.13 -2.21 19.73
CA ALA A 407 7.74 -3.23 18.77
C ALA A 407 7.31 -4.54 19.47
N THR A 408 6.55 -5.35 18.75
CA THR A 408 6.03 -6.64 19.24
C THR A 408 6.45 -7.78 18.33
N LEU A 409 6.92 -8.89 18.91
CA LEU A 409 6.99 -10.20 18.24
C LEU A 409 5.91 -11.10 18.82
N GLY A 410 5.23 -11.88 17.99
CA GLY A 410 4.43 -12.99 18.50
C GLY A 410 4.10 -14.02 17.45
N GLY A 411 3.06 -14.81 17.72
CA GLY A 411 2.65 -15.96 16.90
C GLY A 411 2.80 -17.30 17.62
N ALA A 412 2.29 -18.35 16.99
CA ALA A 412 2.30 -19.72 17.50
C ALA A 412 3.16 -20.62 16.60
N ALA A 413 4.48 -20.44 16.66
CA ALA A 413 5.38 -21.04 15.67
C ALA A 413 6.78 -21.36 16.19
N ARG A 414 7.69 -21.70 15.28
CA ARG A 414 9.09 -21.99 15.56
C ARG A 414 10.02 -20.92 15.01
N VAL A 415 10.96 -20.45 15.83
CA VAL A 415 12.05 -19.55 15.47
C VAL A 415 13.39 -20.27 15.68
N ALA A 416 14.30 -20.24 14.71
CA ALA A 416 15.60 -20.91 14.85
C ALA A 416 16.64 -20.04 15.57
N GLY A 417 16.68 -18.74 15.26
CA GLY A 417 17.67 -17.83 15.80
C GLY A 417 17.47 -17.46 17.26
N ASN A 418 18.52 -16.90 17.87
CA ASN A 418 18.43 -16.31 19.20
C ASN A 418 17.49 -15.10 19.16
N ILE A 419 16.62 -14.98 20.17
CA ILE A 419 15.71 -13.85 20.31
C ILE A 419 16.28 -12.89 21.36
N THR A 420 16.35 -11.60 21.04
CA THR A 420 16.65 -10.52 21.99
C THR A 420 15.49 -9.54 22.02
N LEU A 421 14.89 -9.38 23.20
CA LEU A 421 13.87 -8.39 23.49
C LEU A 421 14.52 -7.18 24.14
N ASP A 422 14.52 -6.02 23.46
CA ASP A 422 15.01 -4.76 24.03
C ASP A 422 14.06 -4.26 25.13
N ALA A 423 14.57 -3.41 26.03
CA ALA A 423 13.74 -2.79 27.06
C ALA A 423 12.58 -2.00 26.43
N GLY A 424 11.34 -2.33 26.81
CA GLY A 424 10.11 -1.74 26.29
C GLY A 424 9.58 -2.38 25.01
N ALA A 425 10.22 -3.44 24.52
CA ALA A 425 9.65 -4.31 23.50
C ALA A 425 8.65 -5.30 24.11
N ARG A 426 7.77 -5.85 23.27
CA ARG A 426 6.71 -6.78 23.65
C ARG A 426 6.89 -8.13 22.96
N PHE A 427 6.48 -9.18 23.64
CA PHE A 427 6.44 -10.53 23.13
C PHE A 427 5.13 -11.19 23.56
N SER A 428 4.43 -11.80 22.61
CA SER A 428 3.22 -12.60 22.88
C SER A 428 3.42 -13.97 22.28
N THR A 429 3.08 -15.03 22.98
CA THR A 429 2.84 -16.31 22.32
C THR A 429 1.43 -16.30 21.75
N GLY A 430 1.21 -16.96 20.62
CA GLY A 430 -0.11 -16.96 20.00
C GLY A 430 -0.33 -15.93 18.90
N ASP A 431 -1.38 -16.15 18.11
CA ASP A 431 -1.76 -15.22 17.04
C ASP A 431 -2.38 -13.96 17.63
N MET A 432 -2.13 -12.80 17.02
CA MET A 432 -2.68 -11.51 17.46
C MET A 432 -3.57 -10.90 16.38
N ASP A 433 -4.72 -10.37 16.79
CA ASP A 433 -5.58 -9.59 15.90
C ASP A 433 -5.15 -8.12 15.81
N GLU A 434 -5.85 -7.34 14.96
CA GLU A 434 -5.61 -5.91 14.75
C GLU A 434 -5.86 -5.05 16.01
N SER A 435 -6.59 -5.58 17.00
CA SER A 435 -6.80 -4.94 18.30
C SER A 435 -5.68 -5.25 19.30
N GLY A 436 -4.71 -6.09 18.92
CA GLY A 436 -3.65 -6.56 19.79
C GLY A 436 -4.10 -7.61 20.80
N VAL A 437 -5.27 -8.22 20.58
CA VAL A 437 -5.75 -9.35 21.39
C VAL A 437 -5.04 -10.60 20.89
N SER A 438 -4.32 -11.25 21.80
CA SER A 438 -3.67 -12.53 21.55
C SER A 438 -4.68 -13.68 21.70
N SER A 439 -4.34 -14.82 21.11
CA SER A 439 -5.03 -16.09 21.28
C SER A 439 -4.04 -17.11 21.82
N ALA A 440 -4.48 -18.03 22.67
CA ALA A 440 -3.58 -19.01 23.26
C ALA A 440 -2.78 -19.80 22.20
N GLY A 441 -1.47 -19.94 22.42
CA GLY A 441 -0.55 -20.62 21.51
C GLY A 441 0.81 -20.92 22.12
N THR A 442 1.59 -21.70 21.37
CA THR A 442 2.96 -22.05 21.77
C THR A 442 3.95 -21.50 20.77
N LEU A 443 4.96 -20.77 21.25
CA LEU A 443 6.12 -20.40 20.43
C LEU A 443 7.34 -21.19 20.90
N ALA A 444 8.01 -21.86 19.97
CA ALA A 444 9.26 -22.56 20.23
C ALA A 444 10.45 -21.81 19.62
N THR A 445 11.57 -21.74 20.33
CA THR A 445 12.84 -21.26 19.79
C THR A 445 13.92 -22.34 19.89
N ALA A 446 14.69 -22.53 18.81
CA ALA A 446 15.87 -23.39 18.84
C ALA A 446 17.10 -22.70 19.47
N GLY A 447 17.10 -21.38 19.50
CA GLY A 447 18.14 -20.56 20.10
C GLY A 447 17.86 -20.19 21.56
N SER A 448 18.67 -19.26 22.07
CA SER A 448 18.45 -18.63 23.38
C SER A 448 17.47 -17.46 23.29
N PHE A 449 16.85 -17.11 24.42
CA PHE A 449 15.97 -15.95 24.55
C PHE A 449 16.55 -15.00 25.61
N THR A 450 16.87 -13.77 25.22
CA THR A 450 17.34 -12.73 26.14
C THR A 450 16.25 -11.68 26.33
N TRP A 451 15.84 -11.48 27.58
CA TRP A 451 14.85 -10.47 27.96
C TRP A 451 15.55 -9.29 28.63
N ASN A 452 15.48 -8.10 28.02
CA ASN A 452 15.80 -6.85 28.68
C ASN A 452 14.50 -6.15 29.09
N SER A 453 14.38 -5.75 30.35
CA SER A 453 13.20 -5.05 30.87
C SER A 453 13.42 -3.54 31.00
N ASN A 454 12.34 -2.76 30.84
CA ASN A 454 12.32 -1.33 31.15
C ASN A 454 11.80 -1.02 32.57
N ASN A 455 11.46 -2.05 33.35
CA ASN A 455 10.92 -2.00 34.72
C ASN A 455 9.56 -1.33 34.89
N THR A 456 8.92 -0.84 33.82
CA THR A 456 7.71 -0.01 33.92
C THR A 456 6.52 -0.57 33.16
N ALA A 457 6.75 -1.44 32.17
CA ALA A 457 5.70 -2.05 31.37
C ALA A 457 5.93 -3.56 31.23
N ALA A 458 4.82 -4.29 31.08
CA ALA A 458 4.87 -5.68 30.71
C ALA A 458 5.57 -5.88 29.36
N SER A 459 6.43 -6.89 29.32
CA SER A 459 7.14 -7.26 28.09
C SER A 459 6.70 -8.62 27.55
N LEU A 460 6.20 -9.52 28.41
CA LEU A 460 5.68 -10.83 28.01
C LEU A 460 4.16 -10.86 28.26
N PHE A 461 3.38 -11.08 27.21
CA PHE A 461 1.92 -11.16 27.22
C PHE A 461 1.53 -12.62 27.03
N PHE A 462 0.73 -13.16 27.96
CA PHE A 462 0.36 -14.56 28.01
C PHE A 462 -1.14 -14.72 28.21
N ASP A 463 -1.81 -15.42 27.30
CA ASP A 463 -3.18 -15.90 27.48
C ASP A 463 -3.20 -17.15 28.37
N LEU A 464 -3.81 -17.06 29.55
CA LEU A 464 -4.05 -18.19 30.45
C LEU A 464 -5.48 -18.68 30.29
N GLY A 465 -5.62 -19.96 29.96
CA GLY A 465 -6.90 -20.67 29.84
C GLY A 465 -7.31 -21.38 31.12
N ALA A 466 -8.31 -22.26 31.01
CA ALA A 466 -8.76 -23.09 32.13
C ALA A 466 -7.76 -24.20 32.49
N ASP A 467 -6.83 -24.51 31.58
CA ASP A 467 -5.79 -25.52 31.73
C ASP A 467 -4.53 -25.14 30.92
N GLN A 468 -3.48 -25.96 31.01
CA GLN A 468 -2.22 -25.73 30.29
C GLN A 468 -2.39 -25.78 28.76
N ALA A 469 -3.32 -26.58 28.23
CA ALA A 469 -3.47 -26.79 26.79
C ALA A 469 -4.17 -25.62 26.11
N SER A 470 -5.00 -24.90 26.86
CA SER A 470 -5.66 -23.65 26.47
C SER A 470 -4.88 -22.42 26.90
N SER A 471 -3.62 -22.58 27.34
CA SER A 471 -2.75 -21.50 27.78
C SER A 471 -1.54 -21.35 26.89
N ASP A 472 -0.99 -20.15 26.95
CA ASP A 472 0.25 -19.76 26.31
C ASP A 472 1.47 -20.47 26.88
N GLN A 473 2.43 -20.76 25.99
CA GLN A 473 3.70 -21.35 26.36
C GLN A 473 4.86 -20.91 25.46
N LEU A 474 5.98 -20.53 26.08
CA LEU A 474 7.25 -20.26 25.41
C LEU A 474 8.24 -21.41 25.64
N ASN A 475 8.63 -22.10 24.58
CA ASN A 475 9.54 -23.23 24.64
C ASN A 475 10.93 -22.88 24.09
N ILE A 476 11.92 -22.75 24.95
CA ILE A 476 13.28 -22.31 24.60
C ILE A 476 14.22 -23.52 24.64
N ALA A 477 14.81 -23.89 23.52
CA ALA A 477 15.82 -24.95 23.50
C ALA A 477 17.17 -24.48 24.06
N GLY A 478 17.47 -23.18 23.97
CA GLY A 478 18.66 -22.55 24.52
C GLY A 478 18.49 -22.03 25.96
N ALA A 479 19.24 -20.98 26.28
CA ALA A 479 19.17 -20.32 27.59
C ALA A 479 18.05 -19.27 27.64
N PHE A 480 17.27 -19.24 28.72
CA PHE A 480 16.41 -18.13 29.06
C PHE A 480 17.20 -17.13 29.91
N THR A 481 17.63 -16.03 29.30
CA THR A 481 18.61 -15.11 29.87
C THR A 481 17.94 -13.83 30.35
N LYS A 482 18.10 -13.55 31.64
CA LYS A 482 17.87 -12.25 32.26
C LYS A 482 18.93 -11.28 31.75
N GLY A 483 18.50 -10.36 30.90
CA GLY A 483 19.30 -9.25 30.41
C GLY A 483 19.29 -8.07 31.39
N ASN A 484 19.33 -6.86 30.85
CA ASN A 484 19.29 -5.64 31.64
C ASN A 484 17.89 -5.40 32.24
N GLY A 485 17.84 -4.73 33.40
CA GLY A 485 16.60 -4.45 34.13
C GLY A 485 16.51 -5.15 35.49
N THR A 486 15.51 -4.79 36.27
CA THR A 486 15.29 -5.30 37.64
C THR A 486 13.90 -5.90 37.85
N SER A 487 12.90 -5.47 37.06
CA SER A 487 11.51 -5.94 37.16
C SER A 487 11.05 -6.53 35.86
N PHE A 488 10.80 -7.83 35.84
CA PHE A 488 10.47 -8.61 34.66
C PHE A 488 9.00 -8.99 34.73
N ILE A 489 8.16 -8.27 33.99
CA ILE A 489 6.72 -8.26 34.17
C ILE A 489 6.04 -9.11 33.08
N PHE A 490 5.28 -10.11 33.52
CA PHE A 490 4.27 -10.81 32.73
C PHE A 490 2.93 -10.09 32.83
N ASP A 491 2.20 -10.01 31.72
CA ASP A 491 0.82 -9.54 31.65
C ASP A 491 -0.06 -10.70 31.18
N PHE A 492 -0.98 -11.13 32.05
CA PHE A 492 -1.78 -12.31 31.80
C PHE A 492 -3.19 -11.93 31.37
N THR A 493 -3.62 -12.39 30.22
CA THR A 493 -5.02 -12.33 29.78
C THR A 493 -5.71 -13.66 30.07
N GLY A 494 -7.03 -13.66 30.23
CA GLY A 494 -7.78 -14.89 30.54
C GLY A 494 -8.98 -14.64 31.45
N SER A 495 -10.06 -15.37 31.23
CA SER A 495 -11.27 -15.33 32.07
C SER A 495 -11.46 -16.67 32.78
N ALA A 496 -11.79 -16.62 34.07
CA ALA A 496 -12.08 -17.80 34.90
C ALA A 496 -10.90 -18.77 35.10
N LEU A 497 -9.74 -18.22 35.49
CA LEU A 497 -8.59 -19.05 35.88
C LEU A 497 -8.92 -19.89 37.12
N PRO A 498 -8.60 -21.19 37.15
CA PRO A 498 -8.78 -21.99 38.34
C PRO A 498 -7.85 -21.50 39.46
N ALA A 499 -8.36 -21.50 40.69
CA ALA A 499 -7.57 -21.18 41.88
C ALA A 499 -6.49 -22.24 42.11
N SER A 500 -5.29 -21.81 42.52
CA SER A 500 -4.15 -22.68 42.83
C SER A 500 -3.70 -23.57 41.66
N PHE A 501 -4.01 -23.19 40.42
CA PHE A 501 -3.54 -23.90 39.23
C PHE A 501 -2.14 -23.42 38.87
N THR A 502 -1.27 -24.35 38.49
CA THR A 502 0.13 -24.06 38.12
C THR A 502 0.30 -24.19 36.62
N TYR A 503 0.61 -23.06 35.97
CA TYR A 503 0.94 -22.97 34.55
C TYR A 503 2.45 -23.06 34.36
N THR A 504 2.88 -23.84 33.37
CA THR A 504 4.25 -23.81 32.83
C THR A 504 4.30 -22.76 31.72
N LEU A 505 4.83 -21.59 32.05
CA LEU A 505 4.89 -20.45 31.13
C LEU A 505 6.05 -20.57 30.16
N VAL A 506 7.23 -20.91 30.70
CA VAL A 506 8.46 -20.99 29.91
C VAL A 506 9.17 -22.29 30.21
N THR A 507 9.61 -23.00 29.17
CA THR A 507 10.60 -24.08 29.29
C THR A 507 11.94 -23.63 28.73
N PHE A 508 13.04 -24.05 29.34
CA PHE A 508 14.39 -23.66 28.92
C PHE A 508 15.44 -24.71 29.26
N ASN A 509 16.56 -24.71 28.54
CA ASN A 509 17.70 -25.59 28.87
C ASN A 509 18.52 -25.07 30.06
N SER A 510 18.63 -23.74 30.21
CA SER A 510 19.26 -23.11 31.36
C SER A 510 18.71 -21.70 31.57
N THR A 511 18.88 -21.18 32.77
CA THR A 511 18.49 -19.80 33.10
C THR A 511 19.44 -19.18 34.11
N ASN A 512 19.61 -17.87 34.04
CA ASN A 512 20.23 -17.07 35.12
C ASN A 512 19.18 -16.23 35.87
N PHE A 513 17.89 -16.42 35.56
CA PHE A 513 16.83 -15.83 36.37
C PHE A 513 16.81 -16.45 37.76
N THR A 514 16.43 -15.61 38.72
CA THR A 514 15.87 -16.01 40.00
C THR A 514 14.39 -15.63 39.99
N ASP A 515 13.57 -16.29 40.80
CA ASP A 515 12.18 -15.89 41.02
C ASP A 515 12.07 -14.44 41.53
N ALA A 516 13.05 -13.99 42.33
CA ALA A 516 13.20 -12.60 42.72
C ALA A 516 13.35 -11.68 41.51
N GLY A 517 12.38 -10.78 41.34
CA GLY A 517 12.33 -9.78 40.26
C GLY A 517 11.41 -10.13 39.10
N ILE A 518 10.71 -11.28 39.14
CA ILE A 518 9.63 -11.62 38.20
C ILE A 518 8.29 -11.24 38.84
N PHE A 519 7.44 -10.55 38.08
CA PHE A 519 6.17 -10.02 38.56
C PHE A 519 5.04 -10.31 37.57
N SER A 520 3.82 -10.34 38.10
CA SER A 520 2.59 -10.33 37.32
C SER A 520 1.99 -8.93 37.37
N ALA A 521 1.51 -8.42 36.23
CA ALA A 521 0.92 -7.10 36.15
C ALA A 521 -0.51 -7.04 36.71
N ASN A 522 -1.25 -8.14 36.57
CA ASN A 522 -2.71 -8.09 36.62
C ASN A 522 -3.39 -9.33 37.24
N ILE A 523 -2.66 -10.39 37.55
CA ILE A 523 -3.18 -11.58 38.22
C ILE A 523 -2.32 -11.94 39.43
N ASP A 524 -2.93 -12.09 40.58
CA ASP A 524 -2.24 -12.50 41.80
C ASP A 524 -1.79 -13.97 41.70
N GLY A 525 -0.54 -14.22 42.10
CA GLY A 525 0.03 -15.56 42.11
C GLY A 525 1.51 -15.54 42.49
N THR A 526 2.14 -16.70 42.34
CA THR A 526 3.54 -16.90 42.69
C THR A 526 4.30 -17.51 41.53
N PHE A 527 5.50 -16.97 41.25
CA PHE A 527 6.42 -17.54 40.29
C PHE A 527 7.36 -18.52 40.97
N ALA A 528 7.73 -19.58 40.26
CA ALA A 528 8.79 -20.49 40.69
C ALA A 528 9.68 -20.84 39.49
N ILE A 529 10.98 -20.86 39.73
CA ILE A 529 11.97 -21.37 38.77
C ILE A 529 12.36 -22.77 39.21
N ASN A 530 12.05 -23.74 38.35
CA ASN A 530 12.51 -25.12 38.45
C ASN A 530 13.71 -25.31 37.52
N ASP A 531 14.33 -26.49 37.53
CA ASP A 531 15.56 -26.79 36.77
C ASP A 531 15.48 -26.38 35.29
N ASN A 532 14.32 -26.58 34.65
CA ASN A 532 14.10 -26.33 33.22
C ASN A 532 12.79 -25.59 32.91
N SER A 533 12.15 -24.98 33.90
CA SER A 533 10.90 -24.25 33.67
C SER A 533 10.69 -23.07 34.61
N LEU A 534 9.97 -22.07 34.09
CA LEU A 534 9.35 -21.00 34.87
C LEU A 534 7.85 -21.30 34.94
N THR A 535 7.34 -21.43 36.16
CA THR A 535 5.92 -21.69 36.42
C THR A 535 5.27 -20.52 37.14
N PHE A 536 3.97 -20.36 36.96
CA PHE A 536 3.13 -19.42 37.69
C PHE A 536 1.94 -20.15 38.30
N THR A 537 1.75 -20.00 39.61
CA THR A 537 0.62 -20.57 40.34
C THR A 537 -0.32 -19.45 40.75
N THR A 538 -1.58 -19.52 40.29
CA THR A 538 -2.62 -18.54 40.64
C THR A 538 -2.90 -18.56 42.14
N ALA A 539 -3.14 -17.39 42.73
CA ALA A 539 -3.54 -17.32 44.13
C ALA A 539 -4.90 -18.01 44.33
N ALA A 540 -5.06 -18.66 45.49
CA ALA A 540 -6.37 -19.11 45.90
C ALA A 540 -7.27 -17.88 46.10
N ILE A 541 -8.38 -17.79 45.36
CA ILE A 541 -9.39 -16.77 45.61
C ILE A 541 -10.04 -17.13 46.95
N PRO A 542 -9.94 -16.30 48.01
CA PRO A 542 -10.59 -16.60 49.28
C PRO A 542 -12.09 -16.76 49.04
N GLU A 543 -12.63 -17.93 49.32
CA GLU A 543 -14.05 -18.19 49.10
C GLU A 543 -14.88 -17.16 49.90
N PRO A 544 -15.82 -16.42 49.26
CA PRO A 544 -16.66 -15.44 49.94
C PRO A 544 -17.48 -16.04 51.10
N ALA A 545 -17.65 -17.37 51.12
CA ALA A 545 -18.41 -18.09 52.11
C ALA A 545 -17.87 -17.92 53.53
N ALA A 546 -16.57 -17.72 53.76
CA ALA A 546 -16.06 -17.50 55.12
C ALA A 546 -16.58 -16.17 55.72
N PHE A 547 -16.66 -15.10 54.91
CA PHE A 547 -17.19 -13.82 55.37
C PHE A 547 -18.72 -13.81 55.44
N VAL A 548 -19.41 -14.49 54.54
CA VAL A 548 -20.88 -14.64 54.59
C VAL A 548 -21.30 -15.54 55.76
N LEU A 549 -20.56 -16.61 56.06
CA LEU A 549 -20.86 -17.47 57.20
C LEU A 549 -20.57 -16.77 58.53
N LEU A 550 -19.47 -16.00 58.63
CA LEU A 550 -19.14 -15.26 59.86
C LEU A 550 -20.11 -14.08 60.10
N SER A 551 -20.55 -13.40 59.04
CA SER A 551 -21.59 -12.35 59.15
C SER A 551 -22.98 -12.95 59.41
N ALA A 552 -23.35 -14.07 58.81
CA ALA A 552 -24.60 -14.78 59.10
C ALA A 552 -24.64 -15.33 60.53
N LEU A 553 -23.53 -15.90 61.02
CA LEU A 553 -23.40 -16.35 62.41
C LEU A 553 -23.40 -15.17 63.39
N GLY A 554 -22.75 -14.06 63.05
CA GLY A 554 -22.75 -12.84 63.86
C GLY A 554 -24.13 -12.18 63.97
N ILE A 555 -24.87 -12.10 62.86
CA ILE A 555 -26.26 -11.62 62.85
C ILE A 555 -27.18 -12.59 63.60
N GLY A 556 -26.96 -13.90 63.44
CA GLY A 556 -27.67 -14.94 64.20
C GLY A 556 -27.47 -14.81 65.72
N PHE A 557 -26.23 -14.56 66.17
CA PHE A 557 -25.92 -14.32 67.58
C PHE A 557 -26.51 -13.02 68.11
N LEU A 558 -26.47 -11.94 67.33
CA LEU A 558 -27.07 -10.66 67.73
C LEU A 558 -28.59 -10.74 67.82
N ALA A 559 -29.24 -11.43 66.88
CA ALA A 559 -30.67 -11.69 66.90
C ALA A 559 -31.07 -12.59 68.09
N ALA A 560 -30.28 -13.61 68.42
CA ALA A 560 -30.48 -14.46 69.59
C ALA A 560 -30.31 -13.67 70.90
N ALA A 561 -29.26 -12.84 71.02
CA ALA A 561 -29.02 -11.99 72.19
C ALA A 561 -30.12 -10.95 72.41
N LEU A 562 -30.66 -10.36 71.34
CA LEU A 562 -31.82 -9.45 71.42
C LEU A 562 -33.11 -10.17 71.82
N ARG A 563 -33.28 -11.46 71.45
CA ARG A 563 -34.45 -12.27 71.84
C ARG A 563 -34.44 -12.63 73.32
N PHE A 564 -33.28 -12.98 73.90
CA PHE A 564 -33.15 -13.27 75.33
C PHE A 564 -33.38 -12.03 76.22
N ARG A 565 -33.11 -10.82 75.73
CA ARG A 565 -33.37 -9.58 76.48
C ARG A 565 -34.85 -9.25 76.67
N LYS A 566 -35.76 -9.81 75.85
CA LYS A 566 -37.21 -9.58 75.96
C LYS A 566 -37.92 -10.54 76.92
N THR A 567 -37.23 -11.55 77.46
CA THR A 567 -37.85 -12.57 78.34
C THR A 567 -37.54 -12.36 79.83
N GLN A 568 -36.92 -11.23 80.19
CA GLN A 568 -36.50 -10.89 81.56
C GLN A 568 -37.15 -9.58 82.08
N VAL A 569 -38.29 -9.16 81.50
CA VAL A 569 -39.13 -8.06 82.01
C VAL A 569 -40.54 -8.57 82.22
#